data_AF-A0A2P6V6F7-F1
#
_entry.id   AF-A0A2P6V6F7-F1
#
_cell.length_a   1.000
_cell.length_b   1.000
_cell.length_c   1.000
_cell.angle_alpha   90.00
_cell.angle_beta   90.00
_cell.angle_gamma   90.00
#
_symmetry.space_group_name_H-M   'P 1'
#
loop_
_entity.id
_entity.type
_entity.pdbx_description
1 polymer ?
#
loop_
_entity_poly.entity_id
_entity_poly.type
_entity_poly.pdbx_seq_one_letter_code
_entity_poly.pdbx_strand_id
1 'polypeptide(L)'
;MAKGSIVATLASFGVFTTGLLSWFTSPYVLRLSHDPATDTMEATTLTLLARPRTEKFNVAEVAEAVSVHPLSSFAARGRIYYVDAEHFPNKALLARLLPQQAAASAMNAANAAQQQQQQQQQAAQQAQAQQQQRQQRQQQLETCWWVPLMFGLAGVILGVSHPILDAWAAQRGGAAPRGGADPSWSWVLAGIACFVLQYAASGALEGPLDRPGVLDALLATTAAAQWAVFDATPQGAFMAALTAVAGPAMEMSLINGLHLYSYQHNAWVLGTPSWICWVYACGGPAVGNLGRRVSAELQRQRMAGGGGDAAAAAAAGQRQRQQ
;
A
#
# COMPACT_ATOMS: atom_id res chain seq x y z
N MET A 1 -72.59 1.80 -48.25
CA MET A 1 -72.16 0.68 -47.38
C MET A 1 -70.97 1.03 -46.47
N ALA A 2 -69.96 1.79 -46.93
CA ALA A 2 -68.77 2.13 -46.12
C ALA A 2 -69.04 2.89 -44.80
N LYS A 3 -70.01 3.82 -44.76
CA LYS A 3 -70.32 4.60 -43.55
C LYS A 3 -70.89 3.76 -42.40
N GLY A 4 -71.65 2.70 -42.71
CA GLY A 4 -72.20 1.78 -41.70
C GLY A 4 -71.13 0.88 -41.08
N SER A 5 -70.13 0.47 -41.87
CA SER A 5 -69.01 -0.34 -41.38
C SER A 5 -68.15 0.43 -40.38
N ILE A 6 -67.89 1.72 -40.62
CA ILE A 6 -67.07 2.54 -39.72
C ILE A 6 -67.76 2.70 -38.35
N VAL A 7 -69.07 2.98 -38.33
CA VAL A 7 -69.84 3.12 -37.09
C VAL A 7 -69.87 1.79 -36.31
N ALA A 8 -70.05 0.66 -37.00
CA ALA A 8 -70.04 -0.66 -36.37
C ALA A 8 -68.68 -0.99 -35.73
N THR A 9 -67.56 -0.75 -36.43
CA THR A 9 -66.22 -1.01 -35.89
C THR A 9 -65.90 -0.13 -34.67
N LEU A 10 -66.26 1.17 -34.71
CA LEU A 10 -66.05 2.08 -33.59
C LEU A 10 -66.89 1.69 -32.38
N ALA A 11 -68.16 1.31 -32.58
CA ALA A 11 -69.02 0.83 -31.51
C ALA A 11 -68.50 -0.48 -30.90
N SER A 12 -68.05 -1.43 -31.72
CA SER A 12 -67.45 -2.69 -31.25
C SER A 12 -66.19 -2.45 -30.44
N PHE A 13 -65.31 -1.54 -30.88
CA PHE A 13 -64.09 -1.21 -30.15
C PHE A 13 -64.40 -0.55 -28.79
N GLY A 14 -65.40 0.34 -28.73
CA GLY A 14 -65.83 0.96 -27.48
C GLY A 14 -66.42 -0.04 -26.48
N VAL A 15 -67.30 -0.94 -26.94
CA VAL A 15 -67.87 -2.00 -26.10
C VAL A 15 -66.79 -2.97 -25.62
N PHE A 16 -65.86 -3.36 -26.51
CA PHE A 16 -64.78 -4.27 -26.19
C PHE A 16 -63.80 -3.68 -25.17
N THR A 17 -63.34 -2.45 -25.38
CA THR A 17 -62.42 -1.78 -24.44
C THR A 17 -63.06 -1.54 -23.08
N THR A 18 -64.34 -1.15 -23.05
CA THR A 18 -65.09 -0.99 -21.78
C THR A 18 -65.25 -2.31 -21.05
N GLY A 19 -65.55 -3.40 -21.77
CA GLY A 19 -65.64 -4.74 -21.20
C GLY A 19 -64.30 -5.23 -20.63
N LEU A 20 -63.20 -5.01 -21.36
CA LEU A 20 -61.86 -5.42 -20.94
C LEU A 20 -61.38 -4.63 -19.71
N LEU A 21 -61.60 -3.31 -19.70
CA LEU A 21 -61.31 -2.47 -18.53
C LEU A 21 -62.14 -2.90 -17.33
N SER A 22 -63.44 -3.12 -17.50
CA SER A 22 -64.28 -3.59 -16.40
C SER A 22 -63.88 -4.96 -15.89
N TRP A 23 -63.48 -5.87 -16.77
CA TRP A 23 -62.95 -7.17 -16.35
C TRP A 23 -61.69 -6.95 -15.50
N PHE A 24 -60.72 -6.19 -16.02
CA PHE A 24 -59.44 -5.90 -15.38
C PHE A 24 -59.56 -5.18 -14.03
N THR A 25 -60.49 -4.23 -13.89
CA THR A 25 -60.66 -3.43 -12.66
C THR A 25 -61.63 -4.05 -11.66
N SER A 26 -62.43 -5.05 -12.06
CA SER A 26 -63.47 -5.63 -11.18
C SER A 26 -62.94 -6.21 -9.86
N PRO A 27 -61.72 -6.78 -9.76
CA PRO A 27 -61.19 -7.29 -8.50
C PRO A 27 -60.59 -6.20 -7.61
N TYR A 28 -60.42 -4.97 -8.10
CA TYR A 28 -59.72 -3.92 -7.38
C TYR A 28 -60.52 -3.44 -6.18
N VAL A 29 -59.96 -3.63 -4.98
CA VAL A 29 -60.60 -3.22 -3.73
C VAL A 29 -60.30 -1.75 -3.48
N LEU A 30 -61.33 -0.92 -3.53
CA LEU A 30 -61.22 0.52 -3.19
C LEU A 30 -61.12 0.75 -1.69
N ARG A 31 -61.88 -0.02 -0.91
CA ARG A 31 -61.91 0.08 0.54
C ARG A 31 -62.06 -1.31 1.12
N LEU A 32 -61.11 -1.67 1.98
CA LEU A 32 -61.15 -2.87 2.80
C LEU A 32 -61.25 -2.42 4.25
N SER A 33 -62.27 -2.89 4.96
CA SER A 33 -62.45 -2.61 6.39
C SER A 33 -62.55 -3.94 7.13
N HIS A 34 -61.75 -4.09 8.19
CA HIS A 34 -61.76 -5.27 9.06
C HIS A 34 -62.38 -4.86 10.39
N ASP A 35 -63.40 -5.59 10.83
CA ASP A 35 -63.91 -5.47 12.20
C ASP A 35 -63.23 -6.55 13.08
N PRO A 36 -62.28 -6.17 13.94
CA PRO A 36 -61.54 -7.11 14.77
C PRO A 36 -62.39 -7.74 15.88
N ALA A 37 -63.57 -7.20 16.21
CA ALA A 37 -64.45 -7.77 17.22
C ALA A 37 -65.30 -8.94 16.69
N THR A 38 -65.61 -8.94 15.39
CA THR A 38 -66.45 -9.96 14.72
C THR A 38 -65.71 -10.76 13.65
N ASP A 39 -64.43 -10.49 13.45
CA ASP A 39 -63.54 -11.03 12.42
C ASP A 39 -64.14 -10.99 11.00
N THR A 40 -64.93 -9.95 10.74
CA THR A 40 -65.62 -9.74 9.48
C THR A 40 -64.88 -8.72 8.63
N MET A 41 -64.71 -9.05 7.35
CA MET A 41 -64.11 -8.20 6.32
C MET A 41 -65.20 -7.60 5.45
N GLU A 42 -65.06 -6.31 5.17
CA GLU A 42 -65.92 -5.54 4.29
C GLU A 42 -65.08 -5.02 3.12
N ALA A 43 -65.24 -5.63 1.95
CA ALA A 43 -64.56 -5.22 0.73
C ALA A 43 -65.51 -4.42 -0.17
N THR A 44 -65.07 -3.24 -0.59
CA THR A 44 -65.79 -2.39 -1.54
C THR A 44 -65.08 -2.42 -2.89
N THR A 45 -65.78 -2.91 -3.91
CA THR A 45 -65.34 -2.93 -5.31
C THR A 45 -66.27 -2.09 -6.18
N LEU A 46 -65.90 -1.87 -7.45
CA LEU A 46 -66.74 -1.16 -8.41
C LEU A 46 -67.46 -2.13 -9.35
N THR A 47 -68.72 -1.83 -9.62
CA THR A 47 -69.47 -2.45 -10.73
C THR A 47 -69.08 -1.82 -12.07
N LEU A 48 -69.49 -2.44 -13.19
CA LEU A 48 -69.30 -1.93 -14.55
C LEU A 48 -69.74 -0.46 -14.74
N LEU A 49 -70.76 -0.01 -14.00
CA LEU A 49 -71.27 1.36 -14.02
C LEU A 49 -70.64 2.25 -12.94
N ALA A 50 -69.45 1.90 -12.45
CA ALA A 50 -68.73 2.58 -11.37
C ALA A 50 -69.54 2.76 -10.08
N ARG A 51 -70.58 1.95 -9.86
CA ARG A 51 -71.33 1.96 -8.59
C ARG A 51 -70.56 1.16 -7.55
N PRO A 52 -70.35 1.69 -6.33
CA PRO A 52 -69.72 0.95 -5.26
C PRO A 52 -70.59 -0.23 -4.88
N ARG A 53 -69.95 -1.39 -4.73
CA ARG A 53 -70.57 -2.62 -4.23
C ARG A 53 -69.74 -3.11 -3.06
N THR A 54 -70.43 -3.32 -1.95
CA THR A 54 -69.81 -3.71 -0.69
C THR A 54 -70.22 -5.13 -0.34
N GLU A 55 -69.25 -5.97 -0.02
CA GLU A 55 -69.49 -7.35 0.40
C GLU A 55 -68.82 -7.64 1.73
N LYS A 56 -69.58 -8.31 2.60
CA LYS A 56 -69.14 -8.77 3.91
C LYS A 56 -68.89 -10.27 3.88
N PHE A 57 -67.73 -10.67 4.36
CA PHE A 57 -67.31 -12.07 4.48
C PHE A 57 -66.42 -12.24 5.70
N ASN A 58 -66.37 -13.44 6.27
CA ASN A 58 -65.48 -13.73 7.39
C ASN A 58 -64.05 -13.99 6.88
N VAL A 59 -63.02 -13.62 7.66
CA VAL A 59 -61.60 -13.88 7.28
C VAL A 59 -61.34 -15.37 7.07
N ALA A 60 -62.04 -16.26 7.77
CA ALA A 60 -61.94 -17.72 7.59
C ALA A 60 -62.48 -18.22 6.24
N GLU A 61 -63.29 -17.42 5.54
CA GLU A 61 -63.80 -17.74 4.19
C GLU A 61 -62.84 -17.31 3.08
N VAL A 62 -61.69 -16.72 3.43
CA VAL A 62 -60.65 -16.32 2.49
C VAL A 62 -59.85 -17.53 2.05
N ALA A 63 -59.84 -17.77 0.75
CA ALA A 63 -59.06 -18.79 0.07
C ALA A 63 -58.10 -18.15 -0.94
N GLU A 64 -57.16 -18.95 -1.43
CA GLU A 64 -56.26 -18.52 -2.49
C GLU A 64 -57.02 -18.26 -3.79
N ALA A 65 -56.69 -17.16 -4.48
CA ALA A 65 -57.28 -16.85 -5.76
C ALA A 65 -56.63 -17.69 -6.88
N VAL A 66 -57.20 -18.85 -7.19
CA VAL A 66 -56.84 -19.58 -8.41
C VAL A 66 -57.61 -18.98 -9.59
N SER A 67 -56.98 -18.05 -10.31
CA SER A 67 -57.61 -17.30 -11.39
C SER A 67 -56.65 -16.99 -12.52
N VAL A 68 -57.16 -16.90 -13.76
CA VAL A 68 -56.44 -16.36 -14.92
C VAL A 68 -56.40 -14.81 -14.92
N HIS A 69 -57.01 -14.18 -13.93
CA HIS A 69 -57.05 -12.73 -13.79
C HIS A 69 -55.68 -12.19 -13.33
N PRO A 70 -55.07 -11.23 -14.04
CA PRO A 70 -53.70 -10.75 -13.75
C PRO A 70 -53.57 -10.02 -12.40
N LEU A 71 -54.66 -9.47 -11.89
CA LEU A 71 -54.74 -8.81 -10.58
C LEU A 71 -55.62 -9.64 -9.64
N SER A 72 -55.03 -10.64 -8.97
CA SER A 72 -55.71 -11.48 -8.00
C SER A 72 -54.81 -11.75 -6.80
N SER A 73 -55.24 -11.31 -5.62
CA SER A 73 -54.50 -11.54 -4.37
C SER A 73 -55.14 -12.68 -3.58
N PHE A 74 -56.45 -12.60 -3.31
CA PHE A 74 -57.18 -13.64 -2.58
C PHE A 74 -58.62 -13.77 -3.08
N ALA A 75 -59.29 -14.86 -2.74
CA ALA A 75 -60.68 -15.11 -3.10
C ALA A 75 -61.55 -15.29 -1.86
N ALA A 76 -62.77 -14.74 -1.87
CA ALA A 76 -63.76 -14.98 -0.83
C ALA A 76 -65.15 -15.08 -1.46
N ARG A 77 -65.96 -16.04 -0.99
CA ARG A 77 -67.33 -16.29 -1.47
C ARG A 77 -67.44 -16.40 -3.00
N GLY A 78 -66.47 -17.07 -3.63
CA GLY A 78 -66.42 -17.29 -5.08
C GLY A 78 -66.03 -16.07 -5.92
N ARG A 79 -65.47 -15.03 -5.29
CA ARG A 79 -64.97 -13.82 -5.95
C ARG A 79 -63.52 -13.57 -5.67
N ILE A 80 -62.86 -12.90 -6.59
CA ILE A 80 -61.45 -12.57 -6.53
C ILE A 80 -61.29 -11.12 -6.16
N TYR A 81 -60.36 -10.84 -5.26
CA TYR A 81 -60.02 -9.53 -4.76
C TYR A 81 -58.53 -9.28 -4.96
N TYR A 82 -58.18 -8.05 -5.31
CA TYR A 82 -56.81 -7.59 -5.42
C TYR A 82 -56.53 -6.53 -4.35
N VAL A 83 -55.40 -6.70 -3.67
CA VAL A 83 -54.84 -5.77 -2.69
C VAL A 83 -53.36 -5.63 -2.96
N ASP A 84 -52.87 -4.39 -2.95
CA ASP A 84 -51.46 -4.07 -3.06
C ASP A 84 -50.71 -4.44 -1.77
N ALA A 85 -49.85 -5.45 -1.85
CA ALA A 85 -49.09 -5.98 -0.73
C ALA A 85 -48.00 -5.00 -0.22
N GLU A 86 -47.45 -4.15 -1.08
CA GLU A 86 -46.36 -3.24 -0.73
C GLU A 86 -46.88 -2.11 0.16
N HIS A 87 -48.00 -1.50 -0.24
CA HIS A 87 -48.60 -0.36 0.45
C HIS A 87 -49.65 -0.73 1.51
N PHE A 88 -49.91 -2.03 1.75
CA PHE A 88 -50.87 -2.44 2.78
C PHE A 88 -50.34 -2.12 4.20
N PRO A 89 -51.05 -1.27 4.97
CA PRO A 89 -50.54 -0.75 6.25
C PRO A 89 -50.49 -1.81 7.37
N ASN A 90 -51.39 -2.80 7.36
CA ASN A 90 -51.43 -3.84 8.38
C ASN A 90 -50.82 -5.16 7.88
N LYS A 91 -49.50 -5.31 8.05
CA LYS A 91 -48.75 -6.48 7.59
C LYS A 91 -49.19 -7.80 8.24
N ALA A 92 -49.75 -7.76 9.45
CA ALA A 92 -50.28 -8.95 10.13
C ALA A 92 -51.58 -9.45 9.49
N LEU A 93 -52.47 -8.54 9.09
CA LEU A 93 -53.67 -8.87 8.32
C LEU A 93 -53.32 -9.31 6.90
N LEU A 94 -52.32 -8.68 6.26
CA LEU A 94 -51.81 -9.11 4.95
C LEU A 94 -51.25 -10.54 4.98
N ALA A 95 -50.49 -10.91 6.01
CA ALA A 95 -49.94 -12.26 6.16
C ALA A 95 -51.03 -13.33 6.32
N ARG A 96 -52.19 -12.96 6.91
CA ARG A 96 -53.37 -13.83 6.97
C ARG A 96 -54.09 -13.97 5.63
N LEU A 97 -54.05 -12.92 4.80
CA LEU A 97 -54.65 -12.91 3.46
C LEU A 97 -53.74 -13.58 2.40
N LEU A 98 -52.40 -13.56 2.57
CA LEU A 98 -51.40 -13.98 1.57
C LEU A 98 -50.21 -14.78 2.19
N PRO A 99 -50.43 -16.01 2.68
CA PRO A 99 -49.40 -16.77 3.40
C PRO A 99 -48.16 -17.16 2.56
N GLN A 100 -48.28 -17.41 1.24
CA GLN A 100 -47.11 -17.79 0.41
C GLN A 100 -46.15 -16.63 0.09
N GLN A 101 -46.66 -15.40 -0.09
CA GLN A 101 -45.81 -14.24 -0.38
C GLN A 101 -44.93 -13.84 0.82
N ALA A 102 -45.43 -14.06 2.04
CA ALA A 102 -44.65 -13.89 3.26
C ALA A 102 -43.46 -14.89 3.32
N ALA A 103 -43.68 -16.14 2.92
CA ALA A 103 -42.63 -17.17 2.87
C ALA A 103 -41.57 -16.87 1.79
N ALA A 104 -41.98 -16.44 0.60
CA ALA A 104 -41.06 -16.06 -0.48
C ALA A 104 -40.17 -14.85 -0.10
N SER A 105 -40.75 -13.86 0.58
CA SER A 105 -40.02 -12.68 1.06
C SER A 105 -38.98 -13.03 2.12
N ALA A 106 -39.30 -13.95 3.03
CA ALA A 106 -38.36 -14.44 4.03
C ALA A 106 -37.18 -15.21 3.41
N MET A 107 -37.43 -16.01 2.38
CA MET A 107 -36.37 -16.74 1.66
C MET A 107 -35.44 -15.81 0.89
N ASN A 108 -35.97 -14.75 0.26
CA ASN A 108 -35.17 -13.73 -0.41
C ASN A 108 -34.29 -12.94 0.58
N ALA A 109 -34.82 -12.62 1.76
CA ALA A 109 -34.06 -11.96 2.82
C ALA A 109 -32.92 -12.86 3.35
N ALA A 110 -33.16 -14.16 3.50
CA ALA A 110 -32.13 -15.12 3.91
C ALA A 110 -31.00 -15.24 2.87
N ASN A 111 -31.36 -15.28 1.58
CA ASN A 111 -30.38 -15.31 0.48
C ASN A 111 -29.54 -14.02 0.42
N ALA A 112 -30.14 -12.85 0.64
CA ALA A 112 -29.43 -11.57 0.69
C ALA A 112 -28.44 -11.52 1.86
N ALA A 113 -28.81 -12.04 3.03
CA ALA A 113 -27.92 -12.12 4.19
C ALA A 113 -26.71 -13.04 3.95
N GLN A 114 -26.91 -14.18 3.28
CA GLN A 114 -25.81 -15.07 2.90
C GLN A 114 -24.84 -14.43 1.89
N GLN A 115 -25.35 -13.69 0.91
CA GLN A 115 -24.50 -12.98 -0.05
C GLN A 115 -23.64 -11.91 0.63
N GLN A 116 -24.19 -11.17 1.60
CA GLN A 116 -23.42 -10.19 2.37
C GLN A 116 -22.30 -10.84 3.19
N GLN A 117 -22.56 -11.98 3.83
CA GLN A 117 -21.52 -12.72 4.55
C GLN A 117 -20.41 -13.23 3.62
N GLN A 118 -20.75 -13.75 2.43
CA GLN A 118 -19.74 -14.18 1.46
C GLN A 118 -18.88 -13.02 0.96
N GLN A 119 -19.49 -11.86 0.67
CA GLN A 119 -18.72 -10.67 0.27
C GLN A 119 -17.76 -10.19 1.36
N GLN A 120 -18.19 -10.19 2.62
CA GLN A 120 -17.32 -9.83 3.74
C GLN A 120 -16.16 -10.81 3.91
N GLN A 121 -16.42 -12.12 3.79
CA GLN A 121 -15.37 -13.14 3.86
C GLN A 121 -14.37 -13.01 2.71
N GLN A 122 -14.83 -12.77 1.49
CA GLN A 122 -13.97 -12.55 0.33
C GLN A 122 -13.12 -11.28 0.49
N ALA A 123 -13.71 -10.18 0.96
CA ALA A 123 -12.99 -8.94 1.22
C ALA A 123 -11.92 -9.13 2.31
N ALA A 124 -12.23 -9.87 3.38
CA ALA A 124 -11.27 -10.19 4.43
C ALA A 124 -10.12 -11.07 3.92
N GLN A 125 -10.41 -12.08 3.11
CA GLN A 125 -9.38 -12.93 2.49
C GLN A 125 -8.48 -12.13 1.53
N GLN A 126 -9.06 -11.25 0.73
CA GLN A 126 -8.29 -10.37 -0.16
C GLN A 126 -7.39 -9.41 0.61
N ALA A 127 -7.90 -8.82 1.70
CA ALA A 127 -7.10 -7.95 2.57
C ALA A 127 -5.92 -8.71 3.21
N GLN A 128 -6.15 -9.93 3.69
CA GLN A 128 -5.09 -10.79 4.23
C GLN A 128 -4.05 -11.17 3.16
N ALA A 129 -4.48 -11.56 1.97
CA ALA A 129 -3.58 -11.88 0.86
C ALA A 129 -2.73 -10.67 0.43
N GLN A 130 -3.31 -9.47 0.38
CA GLN A 130 -2.58 -8.25 0.09
C GLN A 130 -1.56 -7.91 1.19
N GLN A 131 -1.92 -8.11 2.46
CA GLN A 131 -0.98 -7.92 3.58
C GLN A 131 0.19 -8.90 3.49
N GLN A 132 -0.07 -10.18 3.21
CA GLN A 132 0.98 -11.18 3.02
C GLN A 132 1.90 -10.83 1.83
N GLN A 133 1.36 -10.40 0.70
CA GLN A 133 2.17 -9.95 -0.44
C GLN A 133 3.02 -8.72 -0.12
N ARG A 134 2.50 -7.76 0.68
CA ARG A 134 3.28 -6.62 1.14
C ARG A 134 4.43 -7.04 2.05
N GLN A 135 4.18 -7.96 2.97
CA GLN A 135 5.21 -8.51 3.85
C GLN A 135 6.29 -9.27 3.06
N GLN A 136 5.90 -10.07 2.05
CA GLN A 136 6.85 -10.78 1.19
C GLN A 136 7.72 -9.83 0.37
N ARG A 137 7.15 -8.76 -0.20
CA ARG A 137 7.93 -7.74 -0.94
C ARG A 137 8.94 -7.00 -0.07
N GLN A 138 8.59 -6.73 1.19
CA GLN A 138 9.50 -6.07 2.13
C GLN A 138 10.72 -6.92 2.49
N GLN A 139 10.71 -8.24 2.22
CA GLN A 139 11.84 -9.12 2.47
C GLN A 139 12.90 -9.15 1.35
N GLN A 140 12.64 -8.50 0.20
CA GLN A 140 13.63 -8.38 -0.86
C GLN A 140 14.46 -7.10 -0.68
N LEU A 141 15.72 -7.26 -0.26
CA LEU A 141 16.70 -6.18 -0.24
C LEU A 141 17.10 -5.84 -1.67
N GLU A 142 16.38 -4.92 -2.30
CA GLU A 142 16.73 -4.39 -3.61
C GLU A 142 17.48 -3.07 -3.47
N THR A 143 18.67 -3.00 -4.03
CA THR A 143 19.38 -1.75 -4.26
C THR A 143 19.51 -1.52 -5.77
N CYS A 144 19.54 -0.26 -6.19
CA CYS A 144 19.76 0.04 -7.59
C CYS A 144 21.17 -0.39 -8.00
N TRP A 145 21.31 -1.00 -9.18
CA TRP A 145 22.60 -1.55 -9.67
C TRP A 145 23.75 -0.53 -9.71
N TRP A 146 23.45 0.76 -9.82
CA TRP A 146 24.43 1.85 -9.87
C TRP A 146 24.93 2.29 -8.48
N VAL A 147 24.19 1.95 -7.41
CA VAL A 147 24.56 2.35 -6.04
C VAL A 147 25.91 1.74 -5.63
N PRO A 148 26.16 0.43 -5.78
CA PRO A 148 27.48 -0.15 -5.49
C PRO A 148 28.63 0.51 -6.26
N LEU A 149 28.38 0.94 -7.51
CA LEU A 149 29.41 1.60 -8.33
C LEU A 149 29.77 2.99 -7.78
N MET A 150 28.77 3.76 -7.35
CA MET A 150 29.01 5.08 -6.73
C MET A 150 29.78 4.97 -5.41
N PHE A 151 29.38 4.04 -4.54
CA PHE A 151 30.10 3.79 -3.28
C PHE A 151 31.52 3.24 -3.52
N GLY A 152 31.71 2.39 -4.52
CA GLY A 152 33.03 1.91 -4.93
C GLY A 152 33.95 3.05 -5.39
N LEU A 153 33.43 3.97 -6.21
CA LEU A 153 34.19 5.15 -6.65
C LEU A 153 34.55 6.07 -5.47
N ALA A 154 33.60 6.33 -4.56
CA ALA A 154 33.87 7.09 -3.34
C ALA A 154 34.96 6.41 -2.49
N GLY A 155 34.91 5.07 -2.38
CA GLY A 155 35.93 4.27 -1.71
C GLY A 155 37.33 4.46 -2.29
N VAL A 156 37.46 4.47 -3.63
CA VAL A 156 38.74 4.74 -4.32
C VAL A 156 39.21 6.16 -4.05
N ILE A 157 38.33 7.16 -4.18
CA ILE A 157 38.68 8.57 -3.95
C ILE A 157 39.21 8.76 -2.53
N LEU A 158 38.50 8.25 -1.53
CA LEU A 158 38.91 8.35 -0.13
C LEU A 158 40.18 7.55 0.15
N GLY A 159 40.29 6.34 -0.39
CA GLY A 159 41.45 5.48 -0.20
C GLY A 159 42.74 6.04 -0.80
N VAL A 160 42.66 6.83 -1.88
CA VAL A 160 43.80 7.53 -2.50
C VAL A 160 44.07 8.87 -1.83
N SER A 161 43.02 9.62 -1.47
CA SER A 161 43.17 10.97 -0.92
C SER A 161 43.88 10.98 0.44
N HIS A 162 43.59 10.01 1.32
CA HIS A 162 44.20 9.99 2.66
C HIS A 162 45.73 9.81 2.62
N PRO A 163 46.30 8.80 1.94
CA PRO A 163 47.75 8.68 1.82
C PRO A 163 48.44 9.91 1.20
N ILE A 164 47.81 10.55 0.20
CA ILE A 164 48.34 11.77 -0.43
C ILE A 164 48.36 12.93 0.57
N LEU A 165 47.27 13.13 1.30
CA LEU A 165 47.17 14.18 2.31
C LEU A 165 48.11 13.93 3.49
N ASP A 166 48.29 12.68 3.90
CA ASP A 166 49.24 12.31 4.95
C ASP A 166 50.69 12.59 4.51
N ALA A 167 51.04 12.27 3.26
CA ALA A 167 52.36 12.58 2.71
C ALA A 167 52.59 14.10 2.63
N TRP A 168 51.60 14.85 2.19
CA TRP A 168 51.64 16.31 2.16
C TRP A 168 51.76 16.94 3.55
N ALA A 169 51.02 16.41 4.53
CA ALA A 169 51.08 16.86 5.92
C ALA A 169 52.44 16.52 6.55
N ALA A 170 52.97 15.32 6.30
CA ALA A 170 54.27 14.88 6.80
C ALA A 170 55.41 15.78 6.31
N GLN A 171 55.38 16.24 5.05
CA GLN A 171 56.36 17.19 4.51
C GLN A 171 56.37 18.54 5.25
N ARG A 172 55.29 18.88 5.96
CA ARG A 172 55.13 20.12 6.72
C ARG A 172 55.26 19.93 8.24
N GLY A 173 55.72 18.77 8.70
CA GLY A 173 55.80 18.43 10.13
C GLY A 173 54.44 18.22 10.78
N GLY A 174 53.41 17.87 10.00
CA GLY A 174 52.07 17.56 10.49
C GLY A 174 51.99 16.25 11.28
N ALA A 175 50.88 16.07 11.98
CA ALA A 175 50.63 14.87 12.78
C ALA A 175 50.41 13.64 11.89
N ALA A 176 51.00 12.51 12.32
CA ALA A 176 50.74 11.21 11.72
C ALA A 176 49.43 10.63 12.27
N PRO A 177 48.68 9.86 11.46
CA PRO A 177 47.50 9.14 11.92
C PRO A 177 47.86 8.12 13.01
N ARG A 178 46.93 7.83 13.92
CA ARG A 178 47.15 6.91 15.05
C ARG A 178 47.58 5.50 14.64
N GLY A 179 47.04 5.01 13.52
CA GLY A 179 47.46 3.73 12.93
C GLY A 179 48.78 3.80 12.14
N GLY A 180 49.39 4.98 12.03
CA GLY A 180 50.55 5.24 11.19
C GLY A 180 50.25 5.16 9.69
N ALA A 181 51.32 5.21 8.89
CA ALA A 181 51.23 5.06 7.43
C ALA A 181 50.95 3.61 6.96
N ASP A 182 51.21 2.62 7.83
CA ASP A 182 50.93 1.20 7.59
C ASP A 182 50.12 0.60 8.75
N PRO A 183 48.83 0.91 8.86
CA PRO A 183 47.98 0.36 9.92
C PRO A 183 47.81 -1.15 9.76
N SER A 184 47.73 -1.88 10.87
CA SER A 184 47.48 -3.33 10.84
C SER A 184 46.10 -3.66 10.27
N TRP A 185 45.94 -4.86 9.70
CA TRP A 185 44.63 -5.31 9.21
C TRP A 185 43.56 -5.37 10.31
N SER A 186 43.94 -5.72 11.55
CA SER A 186 43.00 -5.69 12.68
C SER A 186 42.52 -4.28 13.00
N TRP A 187 43.40 -3.28 12.91
CA TRP A 187 43.04 -1.86 13.07
C TRP A 187 42.07 -1.38 12.00
N VAL A 188 42.36 -1.72 10.73
CA VAL A 188 41.50 -1.41 9.59
C VAL A 188 40.13 -2.05 9.73
N LEU A 189 40.08 -3.35 10.03
CA LEU A 189 38.83 -4.09 10.19
C LEU A 189 38.01 -3.60 11.38
N ALA A 190 38.65 -3.22 12.49
CA ALA A 190 37.96 -2.60 13.62
C ALA A 190 37.32 -1.26 13.22
N GLY A 191 38.05 -0.43 12.47
CA GLY A 191 37.52 0.82 11.93
C GLY A 191 36.31 0.59 11.02
N ILE A 192 36.40 -0.36 10.08
CA ILE A 192 35.29 -0.72 9.20
C ILE A 192 34.10 -1.27 9.99
N ALA A 193 34.34 -2.15 10.98
CA ALA A 193 33.28 -2.70 11.80
C ALA A 193 32.52 -1.62 12.58
N CYS A 194 33.23 -0.64 13.16
CA CYS A 194 32.59 0.49 13.85
C CYS A 194 31.78 1.37 12.88
N PHE A 195 32.27 1.59 11.66
CA PHE A 195 31.52 2.32 10.63
C PHE A 195 30.25 1.57 10.21
N VAL A 196 30.36 0.27 9.92
CA VAL A 196 29.21 -0.58 9.55
C VAL A 196 28.19 -0.64 10.68
N LEU A 197 28.65 -0.73 11.93
CA LEU A 197 27.78 -0.70 13.11
C LEU A 197 27.04 0.64 13.23
N GLN A 198 27.74 1.76 13.01
CA GLN A 198 27.11 3.08 13.02
C GLN A 198 26.05 3.20 11.91
N TYR A 199 26.36 2.71 10.71
CA TYR A 199 25.41 2.74 9.59
C TYR A 199 24.19 1.85 9.84
N ALA A 200 24.40 0.64 10.38
CA ALA A 200 23.29 -0.23 10.78
C ALA A 200 22.43 0.42 11.89
N ALA A 201 23.08 1.05 12.87
CA ALA A 201 22.38 1.75 13.95
C ALA A 201 21.57 2.95 13.44
N SER A 202 22.04 3.69 12.44
CA SER A 202 21.29 4.83 11.90
C SER A 202 19.94 4.40 11.33
N GLY A 203 19.90 3.32 10.53
CA GLY A 203 18.66 2.78 9.98
C GLY A 203 17.76 2.11 11.02
N ALA A 204 18.34 1.39 11.98
CA ALA A 204 17.57 0.69 13.00
C ALA A 204 16.95 1.63 14.04
N LEU A 205 17.61 2.76 14.33
CA LEU A 205 17.20 3.71 15.36
C LEU A 205 16.38 4.89 14.84
N GLU A 206 16.34 5.13 13.53
CA GLU A 206 15.56 6.23 12.94
C GLU A 206 14.07 6.18 13.31
N GLY A 207 13.45 5.00 13.24
CA GLY A 207 12.05 4.84 13.65
C GLY A 207 11.83 4.96 15.16
N PRO A 208 12.56 4.18 16.00
CA PRO A 208 12.39 4.21 17.46
C PRO A 208 12.77 5.54 18.14
N LEU A 209 13.74 6.28 17.59
CA LEU A 209 14.21 7.55 18.14
C LEU A 209 13.59 8.74 17.40
N ASP A 210 12.27 8.87 17.45
CA ASP A 210 11.50 10.00 16.88
C ASP A 210 11.61 11.28 17.74
N ARG A 211 12.79 11.53 18.32
CA ARG A 211 13.09 12.79 19.04
C ARG A 211 14.10 13.59 18.22
N PRO A 212 13.80 14.86 17.90
CA PRO A 212 14.67 15.67 17.07
C PRO A 212 16.05 15.81 17.73
N GLY A 213 17.10 15.54 16.95
CA GLY A 213 18.50 15.74 17.34
C GLY A 213 19.12 14.65 18.23
N VAL A 214 18.35 13.70 18.78
CA VAL A 214 18.94 12.63 19.62
C VAL A 214 19.76 11.67 18.76
N LEU A 215 19.21 11.26 17.61
CA LEU A 215 19.93 10.42 16.65
C LEU A 215 21.16 11.15 16.10
N ASP A 216 21.03 12.42 15.72
CA ASP A 216 22.15 13.24 15.28
C ASP A 216 23.26 13.31 16.32
N ALA A 217 22.94 13.59 17.58
CA ALA A 217 23.92 13.68 18.66
C ALA A 217 24.65 12.34 18.87
N LEU A 218 23.92 11.21 18.79
CA LEU A 218 24.50 9.87 18.91
C LEU A 218 25.47 9.58 17.76
N LEU A 219 25.05 9.82 16.52
CA LEU A 219 25.89 9.57 15.34
C LEU A 219 27.06 10.53 15.26
N ALA A 220 26.87 11.81 15.60
CA ALA A 220 27.95 12.79 15.67
C ALA A 220 29.00 12.40 16.71
N THR A 221 28.57 11.98 17.91
CA THR A 221 29.47 11.54 18.98
C THR A 221 30.25 10.31 18.56
N THR A 222 29.59 9.32 17.94
CA THR A 222 30.26 8.10 17.49
C THR A 222 31.17 8.35 16.29
N ALA A 223 30.83 9.26 15.38
CA ALA A 223 31.70 9.68 14.28
C ALA A 223 32.95 10.43 14.79
N ALA A 224 32.78 11.33 15.76
CA ALA A 224 33.89 12.02 16.41
C ALA A 224 34.80 11.04 17.17
N ALA A 225 34.22 10.09 17.91
CA ALA A 225 34.96 9.03 18.58
C ALA A 225 35.73 8.15 17.60
N GLN A 226 35.11 7.78 16.47
CA GLN A 226 35.74 7.03 15.39
C GLN A 226 36.97 7.76 14.85
N TRP A 227 36.83 9.04 14.49
CA TRP A 227 37.95 9.86 14.04
C TRP A 227 39.03 9.95 15.11
N ALA A 228 38.65 10.23 16.36
CA ALA A 228 39.59 10.35 17.46
C ALA A 228 40.36 9.05 17.66
N VAL A 229 39.71 7.88 17.70
CA VAL A 229 40.38 6.60 17.93
C VAL A 229 41.26 6.20 16.76
N PHE A 230 40.74 6.25 15.53
CA PHE A 230 41.34 5.60 14.37
C PHE A 230 42.25 6.50 13.51
N ASP A 231 42.15 7.83 13.65
CA ASP A 231 42.91 8.77 12.82
C ASP A 231 43.57 9.88 13.67
N ALA A 232 42.75 10.72 14.32
CA ALA A 232 43.15 11.86 15.17
C ALA A 232 44.00 12.94 14.48
N THR A 233 43.93 13.05 13.15
CA THR A 233 44.68 14.08 12.41
C THR A 233 43.79 15.21 11.87
N PRO A 234 44.34 16.43 11.70
CA PRO A 234 43.63 17.54 11.06
C PRO A 234 43.21 17.22 9.62
N GLN A 235 44.07 16.56 8.84
CA GLN A 235 43.73 16.17 7.47
C GLN A 235 42.63 15.10 7.42
N GLY A 236 42.64 14.14 8.36
CA GLY A 236 41.55 13.18 8.51
C GLY A 236 40.24 13.84 8.92
N ALA A 237 40.28 14.86 9.80
CA ALA A 237 39.11 15.64 10.17
C ALA A 237 38.56 16.44 8.99
N PHE A 238 39.45 17.04 8.19
CA PHE A 238 39.08 17.72 6.95
C PHE A 238 38.38 16.77 5.97
N MET A 239 38.93 15.57 5.76
CA MET A 239 38.33 14.57 4.88
C MET A 239 36.96 14.09 5.39
N ALA A 240 36.82 13.87 6.70
CA ALA A 240 35.54 13.52 7.31
C ALA A 240 34.49 14.64 7.17
N ALA A 241 34.91 15.91 7.31
CA ALA A 241 34.02 17.05 7.09
C ALA A 241 33.63 17.16 5.60
N LEU A 242 34.58 16.92 4.69
CA LEU A 242 34.32 16.94 3.25
C LEU A 242 33.30 15.87 2.86
N THR A 243 33.42 14.63 3.36
CA THR A 243 32.45 13.57 3.09
C THR A 243 31.08 13.86 3.70
N ALA A 244 31.06 14.41 4.92
CA ALA A 244 29.84 14.83 5.62
C ALA A 244 29.02 15.87 4.86
N VAL A 245 29.62 16.59 3.90
CA VAL A 245 28.94 17.57 3.04
C VAL A 245 28.71 17.00 1.65
N ALA A 246 29.74 16.42 1.03
CA ALA A 246 29.67 15.96 -0.36
C ALA A 246 28.69 14.79 -0.54
N GLY A 247 28.66 13.84 0.40
CA GLY A 247 27.72 12.72 0.36
C GLY A 247 26.26 13.19 0.38
N PRO A 248 25.83 13.94 1.42
CA PRO A 248 24.47 14.47 1.48
C PRO A 248 24.13 15.41 0.32
N ALA A 249 25.06 16.23 -0.17
CA ALA A 249 24.82 17.07 -1.34
C ALA A 249 24.55 16.26 -2.63
N MET A 250 25.27 15.13 -2.81
CA MET A 250 24.98 14.19 -3.89
C MET A 250 23.61 13.55 -3.70
N GLU A 251 23.24 13.13 -2.49
CA GLU A 251 21.92 12.59 -2.20
C GLU A 251 20.79 13.60 -2.48
N MET A 252 20.95 14.85 -2.05
CA MET A 252 20.01 15.93 -2.36
C MET A 252 19.84 16.13 -3.87
N SER A 253 20.91 15.95 -4.65
CA SER A 253 20.86 16.04 -6.12
C SER A 253 20.12 14.84 -6.73
N LEU A 254 20.33 13.64 -6.20
CA LEU A 254 19.63 12.42 -6.63
C LEU A 254 18.13 12.48 -6.31
N ILE A 255 17.76 13.06 -5.17
CA ILE A 255 16.37 13.16 -4.69
C ILE A 255 15.62 14.31 -5.37
N ASN A 256 16.19 15.52 -5.38
CA ASN A 256 15.49 16.72 -5.87
C ASN A 256 15.76 17.02 -7.36
N GLY A 257 16.92 16.61 -7.88
CA GLY A 257 17.28 16.86 -9.27
C GLY A 257 16.84 15.72 -10.19
N LEU A 258 17.18 14.48 -9.81
CA LEU A 258 16.93 13.30 -10.64
C LEU A 258 15.72 12.46 -10.20
N HIS A 259 15.14 12.75 -9.03
CA HIS A 259 13.99 12.05 -8.44
C HIS A 259 14.16 10.51 -8.42
N LEU A 260 15.38 10.03 -8.14
CA LEU A 260 15.72 8.60 -8.23
C LEU A 260 15.30 7.78 -7.00
N TYR A 261 15.19 8.41 -5.83
CA TYR A 261 14.67 7.78 -4.62
C TYR A 261 14.16 8.83 -3.63
N SER A 262 13.50 8.38 -2.56
CA SER A 262 12.97 9.22 -1.49
C SER A 262 13.16 8.55 -0.13
N TYR A 263 13.37 9.34 0.92
CA TYR A 263 13.34 8.85 2.29
C TYR A 263 11.90 8.66 2.78
N GLN A 264 11.70 7.62 3.61
CA GLN A 264 10.38 7.25 4.10
C GLN A 264 9.89 8.15 5.24
N HIS A 265 10.81 8.67 6.08
CA HIS A 265 10.50 9.48 7.26
C HIS A 265 11.52 10.64 7.43
N ASN A 266 11.08 11.73 8.09
CA ASN A 266 11.91 12.78 8.69
C ASN A 266 13.04 13.40 7.81
N ALA A 267 12.75 13.65 6.53
CA ALA A 267 13.62 14.44 5.66
C ALA A 267 13.65 15.92 6.09
N TRP A 268 14.70 16.32 6.81
CA TRP A 268 14.82 17.66 7.39
C TRP A 268 15.50 18.67 6.46
N VAL A 269 16.47 18.25 5.65
CA VAL A 269 17.23 19.14 4.75
C VAL A 269 17.05 18.67 3.31
N LEU A 270 16.24 19.39 2.53
CA LEU A 270 16.05 19.18 1.09
C LEU A 270 15.85 17.69 0.73
N GLY A 271 14.95 16.98 1.43
CA GLY A 271 14.66 15.57 1.14
C GLY A 271 15.62 14.54 1.75
N THR A 272 16.70 14.96 2.42
CA THR A 272 17.64 14.08 3.13
C THR A 272 17.53 14.23 4.66
N PRO A 273 17.72 13.14 5.43
CA PRO A 273 17.77 13.22 6.88
C PRO A 273 19.08 13.87 7.35
N SER A 274 19.04 14.69 8.40
CA SER A 274 20.22 15.39 8.92
C SER A 274 21.32 14.43 9.43
N TRP A 275 20.90 13.27 9.93
CA TRP A 275 21.79 12.30 10.56
C TRP A 275 22.76 11.63 9.57
N ILE A 276 22.46 11.67 8.26
CA ILE A 276 23.28 11.05 7.21
C ILE A 276 24.66 11.72 7.10
N CYS A 277 24.76 13.02 7.41
CA CYS A 277 26.02 13.76 7.46
C CYS A 277 27.05 13.07 8.36
N TRP A 278 26.60 12.57 9.52
CA TRP A 278 27.46 11.93 10.50
C TRP A 278 27.91 10.53 10.06
N VAL A 279 27.06 9.80 9.34
CA VAL A 279 27.40 8.51 8.74
C VAL A 279 28.51 8.69 7.69
N TYR A 280 28.38 9.69 6.81
CA TYR A 280 29.44 10.01 5.84
C TYR A 280 30.74 10.50 6.52
N ALA A 281 30.64 11.26 7.62
CA ALA A 281 31.80 11.66 8.41
C ALA A 281 32.54 10.44 8.98
N CYS A 282 31.79 9.45 9.50
CA CYS A 282 32.33 8.23 10.08
C CYS A 282 33.04 7.34 9.04
N GLY A 283 32.57 7.35 7.79
CA GLY A 283 33.20 6.60 6.70
C GLY A 283 34.64 7.05 6.40
N GLY A 284 34.97 8.33 6.63
CA GLY A 284 36.28 8.91 6.33
C GLY A 284 37.46 8.14 6.96
N PRO A 285 37.57 8.07 8.31
CA PRO A 285 38.63 7.34 8.99
C PRO A 285 38.70 5.84 8.64
N ALA A 286 37.55 5.19 8.45
CA ALA A 286 37.50 3.75 8.14
C ALA A 286 38.08 3.45 6.75
N VAL A 287 37.60 4.16 5.72
CA VAL A 287 38.06 4.00 4.34
C VAL A 287 39.48 4.57 4.16
N GLY A 288 39.81 5.66 4.86
CA GLY A 288 41.15 6.25 4.86
C GLY A 288 42.22 5.28 5.37
N ASN A 289 41.95 4.57 6.48
CA ASN A 289 42.87 3.56 7.00
C ASN A 289 43.02 2.35 6.08
N LEU A 290 41.94 1.94 5.41
CA LEU A 290 42.03 0.92 4.35
C LEU A 290 42.95 1.41 3.21
N GLY A 291 42.77 2.65 2.77
CA GLY A 291 43.61 3.29 1.75
C GLY A 291 45.09 3.30 2.12
N ARG A 292 45.41 3.68 3.36
CA ARG A 292 46.79 3.65 3.90
C ARG A 292 47.39 2.26 3.84
N ARG A 293 46.67 1.24 4.33
CA ARG A 293 47.15 -0.15 4.31
C ARG A 293 47.38 -0.67 2.90
N VAL A 294 46.45 -0.41 1.98
CA VAL A 294 46.59 -0.81 0.57
C VAL A 294 47.78 -0.09 -0.08
N SER A 295 47.94 1.21 0.17
CA SER A 295 49.07 1.99 -0.33
C SER A 295 50.41 1.44 0.18
N ALA A 296 50.52 1.13 1.48
CA ALA A 296 51.73 0.56 2.07
C ALA A 296 52.07 -0.80 1.44
N GLU A 297 51.07 -1.65 1.20
CA GLU A 297 51.25 -2.94 0.54
C GLU A 297 51.74 -2.79 -0.91
N LEU A 298 51.13 -1.88 -1.68
CA LEU A 298 51.55 -1.60 -3.06
C LEU A 298 52.99 -1.07 -3.12
N GLN A 299 53.39 -0.24 -2.14
CA GLN A 299 54.77 0.24 -2.03
C GLN A 299 55.75 -0.90 -1.73
N ARG A 300 55.40 -1.82 -0.82
CA ARG A 300 56.20 -3.02 -0.56
C ARG A 300 56.39 -3.86 -1.82
N GLN A 301 55.33 -4.10 -2.58
CA GLN A 301 55.39 -4.88 -3.82
C GLN A 301 56.26 -4.20 -4.88
N ARG A 302 56.18 -2.87 -5.02
CA ARG A 302 57.08 -2.11 -5.91
C ARG A 302 58.55 -2.25 -5.52
N MET A 303 58.86 -2.16 -4.22
CA MET A 303 60.24 -2.31 -3.74
C MET A 303 60.76 -3.75 -3.92
N ALA A 304 59.91 -4.75 -3.67
CA ALA A 304 60.25 -6.16 -3.89
C ALA A 304 60.46 -6.50 -5.37
N GLY A 305 59.63 -5.93 -6.27
CA GLY A 305 59.78 -6.10 -7.71
C GLY A 305 61.01 -5.39 -8.28
N GLY A 306 61.29 -4.15 -7.84
CA GLY A 306 62.45 -3.38 -8.32
C GLY A 306 63.81 -3.92 -7.86
N GLY A 307 63.86 -4.65 -6.73
CA GLY A 307 65.08 -5.31 -6.27
C GLY A 307 65.53 -6.49 -7.15
N GLY A 308 64.59 -7.16 -7.82
CA GLY A 308 64.88 -8.26 -8.75
C GLY A 308 65.56 -7.78 -10.03
N ASP A 309 65.08 -6.66 -10.59
CA ASP A 309 65.62 -6.10 -11.83
C ASP A 309 67.01 -5.48 -11.62
N ALA A 310 67.25 -4.84 -10.47
CA ALA A 310 68.57 -4.29 -10.12
C ALA A 310 69.61 -5.39 -9.88
N ALA A 311 69.23 -6.49 -9.23
CA ALA A 311 70.10 -7.65 -9.02
C ALA A 311 70.40 -8.40 -10.33
N ALA A 312 69.40 -8.53 -11.22
CA ALA A 312 69.57 -9.13 -12.54
C ALA A 312 70.47 -8.27 -13.45
N ALA A 313 70.31 -6.94 -13.43
CA ALA A 313 71.17 -6.01 -14.16
C ALA A 313 72.62 -6.01 -13.65
N ALA A 314 72.82 -6.10 -12.33
CA ALA A 314 74.16 -6.21 -11.73
C ALA A 314 74.85 -7.54 -12.11
N ALA A 315 74.11 -8.65 -12.13
CA ALA A 315 74.62 -9.95 -12.54
C ALA A 315 74.96 -10.00 -14.05
N ALA A 316 74.16 -9.34 -14.89
CA ALA A 316 74.43 -9.21 -16.33
C ALA A 316 75.68 -8.35 -16.60
N GLY A 317 75.85 -7.24 -15.87
CA GLY A 317 77.03 -6.38 -15.98
C GLY A 317 78.33 -7.03 -15.50
N GLN A 318 78.28 -7.95 -14.53
CA GLN A 318 79.46 -8.72 -14.10
C GLN A 318 79.86 -9.79 -15.13
N ARG A 319 78.91 -10.43 -15.81
CA ARG A 319 79.22 -11.40 -16.88
C ARG A 319 79.86 -10.75 -18.11
N GLN A 320 79.46 -9.54 -18.46
CA GLN A 320 80.08 -8.79 -19.56
C GLN A 320 81.50 -8.28 -19.27
N ARG A 321 81.90 -8.19 -18.00
CA ARG A 321 83.28 -7.81 -17.61
C ARG A 321 84.24 -9.00 -17.51
N GLN A 322 83.73 -10.23 -17.62
CA GLN A 322 84.51 -11.47 -17.55
C GLN A 322 84.69 -12.14 -18.92
N GLN A 323 84.27 -11.49 -20.00
CA GLN A 323 84.56 -11.85 -21.39
C GLN A 323 85.44 -10.76 -22.02
#